data_AF-A0A964PYR0-F1
#
_entry.id   AF-A0A964PYR0-F1
#
_cell.length_a   1.000
_cell.length_b   1.000
_cell.length_c   1.000
_cell.angle_alpha   90.00
_cell.angle_beta   90.00
_cell.angle_gamma   90.00
#
_symmetry.space_group_name_H-M   'P 1'
#
loop_
_entity.id
_entity.type
_entity.pdbx_description
1 polymer ?
#
loop_
_entity_poly.entity_id
_entity_poly.type
_entity_poly.pdbx_seq_one_letter_code
_entity_poly.pdbx_strand_id
1 'polypeptide(L)' 'MTQTVATSVAVKLPCPVEYHLYAVALHTMCYNFVRAHGTLTKANGGIKTTPAMAAGVADRLWTVGDLLKLLQPA' A
#
# COMPACT_ATOMS: atom_id res chain seq x y z
N MET A 1 7.55 -43.68 2.50
CA MET A 1 6.22 -43.10 2.22
C MET A 1 6.13 -41.78 2.96
N THR A 2 6.49 -40.67 2.33
CA THR A 2 6.39 -39.31 2.90
C THR A 2 5.20 -38.60 2.25
N GLN A 3 4.15 -38.34 3.03
CA GLN A 3 3.01 -37.54 2.58
C GLN A 3 3.34 -36.05 2.76
N THR A 4 3.40 -35.32 1.64
CA THR A 4 3.37 -33.86 1.62
C THR A 4 1.93 -33.41 1.86
N VAL A 5 1.66 -32.76 3.00
CA VAL A 5 0.34 -32.21 3.30
C VAL A 5 0.17 -30.91 2.51
N ALA A 6 -0.68 -30.93 1.49
CA ALA A 6 -1.07 -29.72 0.75
C ALA A 6 -1.90 -28.82 1.69
N THR A 7 -1.31 -27.72 2.14
CA THR A 7 -2.03 -26.68 2.87
C THR A 7 -2.91 -25.92 1.88
N SER A 8 -4.13 -26.40 1.68
CA SER A 8 -5.18 -25.62 1.02
C SER A 8 -5.57 -24.48 1.96
N VAL A 9 -5.00 -23.30 1.75
CA VAL A 9 -5.48 -22.08 2.39
C VAL A 9 -6.83 -21.76 1.74
N ALA A 10 -7.92 -22.07 2.45
CA ALA A 10 -9.24 -21.63 2.05
C ALA A 10 -9.28 -20.10 2.07
N VAL A 11 -9.06 -19.47 0.91
CA VAL A 11 -9.22 -18.03 0.74
C VAL A 11 -10.71 -17.75 0.72
N LYS A 12 -11.26 -17.34 1.86
CA LYS A 12 -12.62 -16.82 1.92
C LYS A 12 -12.67 -15.53 1.11
N LEU A 13 -13.42 -15.55 0.00
CA LEU A 13 -13.65 -14.35 -0.78
C LEU A 13 -14.51 -13.39 0.06
N PRO A 14 -14.09 -12.12 0.23
CA PRO A 14 -14.81 -11.15 1.04
C PRO A 14 -16.21 -10.85 0.48
N CYS A 15 -17.09 -10.33 1.32
CA CYS A 15 -18.37 -9.81 0.82
C CYS A 15 -18.14 -8.50 0.02
N PRO A 16 -19.09 -8.06 -0.83
CA PRO A 16 -18.90 -6.89 -1.70
C PRO A 16 -18.47 -5.60 -0.96
N VAL A 17 -18.96 -5.40 0.27
CA VAL A 17 -18.58 -4.24 1.10
C VAL A 17 -17.13 -4.35 1.59
N GLU A 18 -16.68 -5.53 1.99
CA GLU A 18 -15.29 -5.77 2.39
C GLU A 18 -14.33 -5.56 1.20
N TYR A 19 -14.72 -6.01 0.01
CA TYR A 19 -13.96 -5.72 -1.23
C TYR A 19 -13.81 -4.22 -1.47
N HIS A 20 -14.89 -3.45 -1.29
CA HIS A 20 -14.82 -2.00 -1.43
C HIS A 20 -13.88 -1.39 -0.39
N LEU A 21 -13.95 -1.86 0.85
CA LEU A 21 -13.07 -1.41 1.92
C LEU A 21 -11.58 -1.66 1.59
N TYR A 22 -11.26 -2.84 1.07
CA TYR A 22 -9.89 -3.16 0.65
C TYR A 22 -9.43 -2.31 -0.54
N ALA A 23 -10.30 -2.05 -1.52
CA ALA A 23 -9.99 -1.19 -2.65
C ALA A 23 -9.72 0.26 -2.20
N VAL A 24 -10.54 0.80 -1.28
CA VAL A 24 -10.35 2.14 -0.72
C VAL A 24 -9.05 2.20 0.09
N ALA A 25 -8.79 1.23 0.95
CA ALA A 25 -7.56 1.16 1.74
C ALA A 25 -6.31 1.11 0.86
N LEU A 26 -6.33 0.30 -0.21
CA LEU A 26 -5.22 0.22 -1.15
C LEU A 26 -5.05 1.53 -1.92
N HIS A 27 -6.14 2.14 -2.35
CA HIS A 27 -6.12 3.41 -3.06
C HIS A 27 -5.52 4.54 -2.21
N THR A 28 -5.98 4.69 -0.97
CA THR A 28 -5.49 5.75 -0.06
C THR A 28 -4.01 5.54 0.28
N MET A 29 -3.58 4.30 0.50
CA MET A 29 -2.16 3.95 0.67
C MET A 29 -1.31 4.34 -0.54
N CYS A 30 -1.71 3.90 -1.75
CA CYS A 30 -0.97 4.21 -2.97
C CYS A 30 -0.90 5.71 -3.27
N TYR A 31 -2.01 6.43 -3.05
CA TYR A 31 -2.05 7.88 -3.28
C TYR A 31 -1.18 8.65 -2.29
N ASN A 32 -1.19 8.27 -1.01
CA ASN A 32 -0.48 9.00 0.04
C ASN A 32 1.02 8.70 0.10
N PHE A 33 1.45 7.48 -0.21
CA PHE A 33 2.83 7.03 0.02
C PHE A 33 3.63 6.79 -1.26
N VAL A 34 3.00 6.30 -2.33
CA VAL A 34 3.71 5.88 -3.55
C VAL A 34 3.68 6.95 -4.64
N ARG A 35 2.58 7.70 -4.75
CA ARG A 35 2.41 8.68 -5.82
C ARG A 35 2.90 10.07 -5.39
N ALA A 36 3.83 10.63 -6.17
CA ALA A 36 4.19 12.04 -6.03
C ALA A 36 3.00 12.93 -6.40
N HIS A 37 2.64 13.85 -5.50
CA HIS A 37 1.50 14.73 -5.69
C HIS A 37 1.92 15.96 -6.50
N GLY A 38 1.21 16.26 -7.58
CA GLY A 38 1.59 17.33 -8.51
C GLY A 38 1.69 18.72 -7.84
N THR A 39 0.66 19.14 -7.10
CA THR A 39 0.64 20.45 -6.43
C THR A 39 1.71 20.56 -5.34
N LEU A 40 1.84 19.57 -4.45
CA LEU A 40 2.87 19.55 -3.42
C LEU A 40 4.28 19.51 -4.01
N THR A 41 4.48 18.78 -5.11
CA THR A 41 5.77 18.75 -5.81
C THR A 41 6.12 20.14 -6.37
N LYS A 42 5.15 20.87 -6.93
CA LYS A 42 5.35 22.26 -7.38
C LYS A 42 5.61 23.20 -6.20
N ALA A 43 4.86 23.06 -5.10
CA ALA A 43 5.02 23.87 -3.90
C ALA A 43 6.40 23.65 -3.24
N ASN A 44 6.94 22.43 -3.31
CA ASN A 44 8.25 22.08 -2.79
C ASN A 44 9.40 22.30 -3.81
N GLY A 45 9.29 23.35 -4.64
CA GLY A 45 10.34 23.73 -5.59
C GLY A 45 10.64 22.70 -6.69
N GLY A 46 9.69 21.81 -7.01
CA GLY A 46 9.84 20.75 -8.00
C GLY A 46 10.32 19.40 -7.42
N ILE A 47 10.57 19.33 -6.11
CA ILE A 47 10.98 18.09 -5.44
C ILE A 47 9.75 17.18 -5.28
N LYS A 48 9.83 15.95 -5.80
CA LYS A 48 8.74 14.96 -5.72
C LYS A 48 8.33 14.75 -4.26
N THR A 49 7.11 15.16 -3.95
CA THR A 49 6.58 15.16 -2.58
C THR A 49 5.23 14.46 -2.55
N THR A 50 5.07 13.52 -1.64
CA THR A 50 3.79 12.86 -1.40
C THR A 50 3.00 13.54 -0.29
N PRO A 51 1.69 13.29 -0.17
CA PRO A 51 0.91 13.75 0.98
C PRO A 51 1.49 13.25 2.31
N ALA A 52 1.96 12.00 2.39
CA ALA A 52 2.59 11.47 3.59
C ALA A 52 3.89 12.20 3.96
N MET A 53 4.68 12.62 2.97
CA MET A 53 5.88 13.43 3.20
C MET A 53 5.54 14.85 3.68
N ALA A 54 4.52 15.47 3.08
CA ALA A 54 4.06 16.79 3.51
C ALA A 54 3.49 16.78 4.95
N ALA A 55 2.91 15.64 5.36
CA ALA A 55 2.43 15.42 6.72
C ALA A 55 3.54 14.97 7.71
N GLY A 56 4.77 14.74 7.26
CA GLY A 56 5.88 14.28 8.10
C GLY A 56 5.77 12.81 8.56
N VAL A 57 4.95 11.99 7.88
CA VAL A 57 4.74 10.57 8.21
C VAL A 57 5.76 9.67 7.50
N ALA A 58 6.31 10.14 6.37
CA ALA A 58 7.32 9.41 5.60
C ALA A 58 8.42 10.35 5.11
N ASP A 59 9.67 9.88 5.13
CA ASP A 59 10.83 10.69 4.71
C ASP A 59 11.20 10.50 3.24
N ARG A 60 10.61 9.49 2.58
CA ARG A 60 10.89 9.13 1.18
C ARG A 60 9.63 8.67 0.47
N LEU A 61 9.70 8.67 -0.86
CA LEU A 61 8.72 8.03 -1.71
C LEU A 61 8.72 6.51 -1.49
N TRP A 62 7.55 5.91 -1.27
CA TRP A 62 7.45 4.47 -1.12
C TRP A 62 7.38 3.76 -2.47
N THR A 63 7.87 2.53 -2.51
CA THR A 63 7.67 1.61 -3.62
C THR A 63 6.49 0.68 -3.33
N VAL A 64 5.96 0.02 -4.36
CA VAL A 64 4.96 -1.06 -4.16
C VAL A 64 5.52 -2.17 -3.27
N GLY A 65 6.83 -2.45 -3.34
CA GLY A 65 7.49 -3.41 -2.46
C GLY A 65 7.44 -3.01 -0.98
N ASP A 66 7.48 -1.70 -0.67
CA ASP A 66 7.35 -1.22 0.71
C ASP A 66 5.91 -1.42 1.25
N LEU A 67 4.89 -1.30 0.39
CA LEU A 67 3.52 -1.65 0.76
C LEU A 67 3.36 -3.15 1.03
N LEU A 68 3.96 -4.01 0.21
CA LEU A 68 3.87 -5.46 0.38
C LEU A 68 4.53 -5.95 1.67
N LYS A 69 5.60 -5.28 2.13
CA LYS A 69 6.22 -5.58 3.43
C LYS A 69 5.28 -5.39 4.61
N LEU A 70 4.24 -4.55 4.49
CA LEU A 70 3.22 -4.40 5.54
C LEU A 70 2.25 -5.59 5.62
N LEU A 71 2.12 -6.36 4.53
CA LEU A 71 1.21 -7.51 4.44
C LEU A 71 1.88 -8.82 4.86
N GLN A 72 3.21 -8.88 4.82
CA GLN A 72 3.94 -10.07 5.23
C GLN A 72 4.07 -10.11 6.76
N PRO A 73 3.70 -11.22 7.43
CA PRO A 73 4.10 -11.41 8.82
C PRO A 73 5.63 -11.47 8.91
N ALA A 74 6.17 -10.93 10.00
CA ALA A 74 7.61 -10.91 10.29
C ALA A 74 8.19 -12.32 10.48
#